data_AF-A0A941T801-F1
#
_entry.id   AF-A0A941T801-F1
#
_cell.length_a   1.000
_cell.length_b   1.000
_cell.length_c   1.000
_cell.angle_alpha   90.00
_cell.angle_beta   90.00
_cell.angle_gamma   90.00
#
_symmetry.space_group_name_H-M   'P 1'
#
loop_
_entity.id
_entity.type
_entity.pdbx_description
1 polymer ?
#
loop_
_entity_poly.entity_id
_entity_poly.type
_entity_poly.pdbx_seq_one_letter_code
_entity_poly.pdbx_strand_id
1 'polypeptide(L)'
;MSLKIYLSSTFEDLKDYRRRVYEQLRALRHDVIAMEDYVAADERPLDKCLRDVRDSDVYIGLFAWRYGYVPRAGNPQRRSVTELEYLEAKKHKKPCLIFLTDNRAPWPPDQMDSTTGDNDGGKKIVALRKALRDKGLVSTFETPDALATKVVTALYSWQAESSMAHSARAHGAVEEVLSPGVQAAARKTNTLLWVPGSRLRVRFIGTDAGFAARILRLAQIWSAYANIFFVASEDDDAEVRVAFDKNGGSWSYEGSNCLSVAHGEPTMNLGWLEPALPIDDVESVVLHEFGHVLGLAHEHNNPSGDIPWDRKEVTKLLGGPPNNWDRQTIDQYLYSTWEKDRFPFDKPFDPLSIMSYYFPKEVTSGKPIFGTNTTLSSGDKEFISRLYPYVAGF
;
A
#
# COMPACT_ATOMS: atom_id res chain seq x y z
N MET A 1 -0.39 0.86 -1.18
CA MET A 1 -0.95 1.81 -2.17
C MET A 1 -0.32 3.17 -1.88
N SER A 2 0.30 3.84 -2.87
CA SER A 2 0.58 5.27 -2.72
C SER A 2 -0.76 6.00 -2.84
N LEU A 3 -1.16 6.72 -1.81
CA LEU A 3 -2.40 7.49 -1.79
C LEU A 3 -2.06 8.94 -2.09
N LYS A 4 -2.96 9.61 -2.80
CA LYS A 4 -2.99 11.06 -2.89
C LYS A 4 -3.74 11.62 -1.69
N ILE A 5 -3.02 12.23 -0.75
CA ILE A 5 -3.54 12.70 0.54
C ILE A 5 -3.61 14.22 0.53
N TYR A 6 -4.79 14.78 0.81
CA TYR A 6 -4.93 16.21 1.06
C TYR A 6 -4.77 16.50 2.54
N LEU A 7 -3.68 17.17 2.92
CA LEU A 7 -3.42 17.57 4.31
C LEU A 7 -3.92 19.01 4.51
N SER A 8 -5.05 19.17 5.20
CA SER A 8 -5.67 20.47 5.50
C SER A 8 -5.44 20.87 6.95
N SER A 9 -5.03 22.12 7.16
CA SER A 9 -4.90 22.75 8.47
C SER A 9 -4.78 24.25 8.33
N THR A 10 -4.92 24.99 9.43
CA THR A 10 -4.29 26.31 9.56
C THR A 10 -2.76 26.16 9.58
N PHE A 11 -2.02 27.21 9.25
CA PHE A 11 -0.55 27.13 9.10
C PHE A 11 0.19 27.53 10.38
N GLU A 12 0.08 28.80 10.80
CA GLU A 12 0.91 29.37 11.87
C GLU A 12 0.86 28.59 13.19
N ASP A 13 -0.32 28.19 13.65
CA ASP A 13 -0.52 27.47 14.92
C ASP A 13 -0.19 25.98 14.84
N LEU A 14 -0.15 25.41 13.64
CA LEU A 14 0.04 23.98 13.42
C LEU A 14 1.30 23.64 12.64
N LYS A 15 2.21 24.60 12.44
CA LYS A 15 3.39 24.45 11.58
C LYS A 15 4.22 23.20 11.91
N ASP A 16 4.57 22.99 13.18
CA ASP A 16 5.39 21.85 13.58
C ASP A 16 4.61 20.52 13.54
N TYR A 17 3.32 20.57 13.88
CA TYR A 17 2.41 19.42 13.82
C TYR A 17 2.23 18.93 12.38
N ARG A 18 1.98 19.87 11.47
CA ARG A 18 1.77 19.62 10.05
C ARG A 18 3.04 19.10 9.38
N ARG A 19 4.19 19.73 9.63
CA ARG A 19 5.50 19.27 9.13
C ARG A 19 5.74 17.81 9.52
N ARG A 20 5.50 17.46 10.80
CA ARG A 20 5.72 16.10 11.30
C ARG A 20 4.81 15.06 10.63
N VAL A 21 3.54 15.40 10.43
CA VAL A 21 2.58 14.56 9.69
C VAL A 21 3.00 14.40 8.23
N TYR A 22 3.36 15.50 7.58
CA TYR A 22 3.81 15.52 6.19
C TYR A 22 5.04 14.61 5.98
N GLU A 23 6.08 14.78 6.81
CA GLU A 23 7.30 13.97 6.76
C GLU A 23 7.01 12.47 6.90
N GLN A 24 6.14 12.07 7.83
CA GLN A 24 5.77 10.66 8.02
C GLN A 24 5.00 10.11 6.82
N LEU A 25 4.01 10.83 6.33
CA LEU A 25 3.23 10.38 5.17
C LEU A 25 4.08 10.27 3.90
N ARG A 26 5.04 11.19 3.70
CA ARG A 26 6.00 11.13 2.59
C ARG A 26 7.02 10.01 2.76
N ALA A 27 7.50 9.75 3.98
CA ALA A 27 8.37 8.62 4.27
C ALA A 27 7.68 7.28 3.94
N LEU A 28 6.35 7.21 4.13
CA LEU A 28 5.51 6.08 3.71
C LEU A 28 5.11 6.10 2.22
N ARG A 29 5.82 6.90 1.40
CA ARG A 29 5.66 6.99 -0.07
C ARG A 29 4.28 7.44 -0.55
N HIS A 30 3.51 8.14 0.28
CA HIS A 30 2.26 8.77 -0.17
C HIS A 30 2.53 10.07 -0.93
N ASP A 31 1.65 10.39 -1.88
CA ASP A 31 1.62 11.69 -2.53
C ASP A 31 0.83 12.67 -1.66
N VAL A 32 1.51 13.59 -0.98
CA VAL A 32 0.86 14.45 0.02
C VAL A 32 0.74 15.86 -0.55
N ILE A 33 -0.49 16.27 -0.84
CA ILE A 33 -0.81 17.63 -1.23
C ILE A 33 -0.83 18.49 0.04
N ALA A 34 0.19 19.33 0.19
CA ALA A 34 0.40 20.10 1.39
C ALA A 34 0.95 21.50 1.09
N MET A 35 0.74 22.46 2.00
CA MET A 35 1.19 23.84 1.87
C MET A 35 2.73 23.97 1.72
N GLU A 36 3.48 22.97 2.18
CA GLU A 36 4.95 22.91 2.23
C GLU A 36 5.63 22.72 0.87
N ASP A 37 4.93 22.14 -0.11
CA ASP A 37 5.47 21.87 -1.45
C ASP A 37 5.37 23.08 -2.40
N TYR A 38 4.88 24.22 -1.93
CA TYR A 38 4.63 25.37 -2.79
C TYR A 38 5.75 26.42 -2.70
N VAL A 39 6.43 26.61 -3.83
CA VAL A 39 7.45 27.65 -4.02
C VAL A 39 6.77 29.01 -4.27
N ALA A 40 7.01 29.96 -3.36
CA ALA A 40 7.01 31.42 -3.55
C ALA A 40 5.88 32.08 -4.39
N ALA A 41 4.62 31.70 -4.20
CA ALA A 41 3.48 32.47 -4.71
C ALA A 41 2.46 32.73 -3.59
N ASP A 42 2.23 34.01 -3.30
CA ASP A 42 1.19 34.52 -2.40
C ASP A 42 -0.18 33.91 -2.72
N GLU A 43 -0.90 33.53 -1.66
CA GLU A 43 -2.29 33.05 -1.61
C GLU A 43 -2.74 32.07 -2.71
N ARG A 44 -2.96 30.81 -2.29
CA ARG A 44 -3.63 29.82 -3.15
C ARG A 44 -5.06 30.25 -3.46
N PRO A 45 -5.48 30.35 -4.73
CA PRO A 45 -6.89 30.57 -5.06
C PRO A 45 -7.73 29.41 -4.49
N LEU A 46 -8.81 29.74 -3.78
CA LEU A 46 -9.71 28.77 -3.14
C LEU A 46 -10.10 27.62 -4.09
N ASP A 47 -10.38 27.92 -5.36
CA ASP A 47 -10.73 26.92 -6.37
C ASP A 47 -9.65 25.86 -6.57
N LYS A 48 -8.38 26.20 -6.42
CA LYS A 48 -7.27 25.23 -6.51
C LYS A 48 -7.25 24.33 -5.27
N CYS A 49 -7.51 24.84 -4.06
CA CYS A 49 -7.65 23.98 -2.87
C CYS A 49 -8.78 22.98 -3.06
N LEU A 50 -9.95 23.46 -3.49
CA LEU A 50 -11.13 22.61 -3.66
C LEU A 50 -10.94 21.55 -4.77
N ARG A 51 -10.25 21.89 -5.87
CA ARG A 51 -9.89 20.89 -6.89
C ARG A 51 -8.97 19.80 -6.32
N ASP A 52 -7.92 20.17 -5.62
CA ASP A 52 -7.00 19.18 -5.05
C ASP A 52 -7.67 18.29 -3.99
N VAL A 53 -8.65 18.81 -3.25
CA VAL A 53 -9.51 18.00 -2.36
C VAL A 53 -10.36 17.00 -3.16
N ARG A 54 -10.88 17.39 -4.33
CA ARG A 54 -11.64 16.46 -5.19
C ARG A 54 -10.76 15.37 -5.77
N ASP A 55 -9.52 15.71 -6.09
CA ASP A 55 -8.59 14.80 -6.75
C ASP A 55 -7.85 13.89 -5.76
N SER A 56 -7.93 14.13 -4.46
CA SER A 56 -7.30 13.28 -3.43
C SER A 56 -8.09 12.00 -3.17
N ASP A 57 -7.40 10.97 -2.71
CA ASP A 57 -8.00 9.71 -2.23
C ASP A 57 -8.51 9.86 -0.80
N VAL A 58 -7.77 10.60 0.04
CA VAL A 58 -8.07 10.80 1.46
C VAL A 58 -7.90 12.26 1.85
N TYR A 59 -8.85 12.76 2.64
CA TYR A 59 -8.76 14.06 3.31
C TYR A 59 -8.31 13.90 4.76
N ILE A 60 -7.26 14.61 5.15
CA ILE A 60 -6.80 14.70 6.54
C ILE A 60 -6.96 16.13 7.02
N GLY A 61 -7.78 16.34 8.04
CA GLY A 61 -8.05 17.67 8.61
C GLY A 61 -7.48 17.79 10.02
N LEU A 62 -6.55 18.73 10.22
CA LEU A 62 -5.98 19.08 11.52
C LEU A 62 -6.58 20.41 11.99
N PHE A 63 -7.21 20.40 13.17
CA PHE A 63 -7.83 21.61 13.71
C PHE A 63 -7.39 21.86 15.15
N ALA A 64 -6.79 23.02 15.38
CA ALA A 64 -6.47 23.52 16.70
C ALA A 64 -7.48 24.61 17.12
N TRP A 65 -7.01 25.78 17.52
CA TRP A 65 -7.81 26.87 18.09
C TRP A 65 -7.87 28.12 17.21
N ARG A 66 -7.35 28.05 15.98
CA ARG A 66 -7.58 29.05 14.94
C ARG A 66 -8.63 28.58 13.95
N TYR A 67 -9.54 29.46 13.56
CA TYR A 67 -10.51 29.18 12.49
C TYR A 67 -9.87 29.29 11.10
N GLY A 68 -8.86 30.14 10.95
CA GLY A 68 -8.13 30.34 9.70
C GLY A 68 -8.66 31.48 8.83
N TYR A 69 -8.08 31.62 7.64
CA TYR A 69 -8.43 32.66 6.67
C TYR A 69 -9.83 32.45 6.09
N VAL A 70 -10.61 33.52 5.98
CA VAL A 70 -11.97 33.54 5.42
C VAL A 70 -11.96 34.31 4.08
N PRO A 71 -12.04 33.62 2.93
CA PRO A 71 -12.09 34.26 1.62
C PRO A 71 -13.34 35.13 1.48
N ARG A 72 -13.21 36.30 0.86
CA ARG A 72 -14.34 37.24 0.66
C ARG A 72 -15.20 36.89 -0.55
N ALA A 73 -14.60 36.43 -1.65
CA ALA A 73 -15.31 36.11 -2.89
C ALA A 73 -15.95 34.72 -2.84
N GLY A 74 -17.17 34.55 -3.38
CA GLY A 74 -17.81 33.24 -3.53
C GLY A 74 -18.16 32.50 -2.23
N ASN A 75 -18.09 33.17 -1.08
CA ASN A 75 -18.21 32.56 0.26
C ASN A 75 -19.30 33.25 1.10
N PRO A 76 -20.59 33.14 0.72
CA PRO A 76 -21.70 33.84 1.38
C PRO A 76 -21.87 33.42 2.85
N GLN A 77 -21.42 32.21 3.19
CA GLN A 77 -21.49 31.67 4.55
C GLN A 77 -20.27 32.07 5.41
N ARG A 78 -19.34 32.86 4.86
CA ARG A 78 -18.14 33.39 5.53
C ARG A 78 -17.35 32.31 6.29
N ARG A 79 -17.13 31.19 5.62
CA ARG A 79 -16.40 30.02 6.13
C ARG A 79 -14.90 30.14 5.88
N SER A 80 -14.08 29.56 6.75
CA SER A 80 -12.64 29.53 6.50
C SER A 80 -12.29 28.56 5.36
N VAL A 81 -11.11 28.74 4.76
CA VAL A 81 -10.59 27.82 3.73
C VAL A 81 -10.61 26.37 4.23
N THR A 82 -10.13 26.13 5.44
CA THR A 82 -10.07 24.79 6.05
C THR A 82 -11.47 24.18 6.24
N GLU A 83 -12.48 24.97 6.60
CA GLU A 83 -13.88 24.47 6.66
C GLU A 83 -14.43 24.18 5.26
N LEU A 84 -14.13 25.03 4.26
CA LEU A 84 -14.57 24.82 2.88
C LEU A 84 -13.94 23.55 2.27
N GLU A 85 -12.66 23.30 2.54
CA GLU A 85 -11.96 22.08 2.13
C GLU A 85 -12.61 20.83 2.74
N TYR A 86 -12.88 20.83 4.05
CA TYR A 86 -13.59 19.73 4.70
C TYR A 86 -14.98 19.49 4.09
N LEU A 87 -15.75 20.54 3.85
CA LEU A 87 -17.08 20.41 3.26
C LEU A 87 -17.04 19.87 1.83
N GLU A 88 -16.02 20.24 1.06
CA GLU A 88 -15.81 19.72 -0.28
C GLU A 88 -15.46 18.23 -0.25
N ALA A 89 -14.58 17.82 0.67
CA ALA A 89 -14.27 16.40 0.90
C ALA A 89 -15.55 15.61 1.24
N LYS A 90 -16.39 16.15 2.13
CA LYS A 90 -17.69 15.52 2.49
C LYS A 90 -18.66 15.45 1.31
N LYS A 91 -18.78 16.53 0.54
CA LYS A 91 -19.64 16.59 -0.66
C LYS A 91 -19.26 15.51 -1.68
N HIS A 92 -17.96 15.26 -1.84
CA HIS A 92 -17.42 14.25 -2.75
C HIS A 92 -17.21 12.87 -2.09
N LYS A 93 -17.78 12.65 -0.89
CA LYS A 93 -17.72 11.39 -0.15
C LYS A 93 -16.29 10.87 0.08
N LYS A 94 -15.32 11.78 0.19
CA LYS A 94 -13.94 11.42 0.52
C LYS A 94 -13.86 10.89 1.95
N PRO A 95 -13.07 9.85 2.22
CA PRO A 95 -12.64 9.50 3.57
C PRO A 95 -12.04 10.72 4.25
N CYS A 96 -12.58 11.08 5.42
CA CYS A 96 -12.17 12.25 6.18
C CYS A 96 -11.61 11.80 7.53
N LEU A 97 -10.28 11.87 7.70
CA LEU A 97 -9.61 11.59 8.96
C LEU A 97 -9.39 12.91 9.70
N ILE A 98 -10.12 13.12 10.80
CA ILE A 98 -10.19 14.40 11.49
C ILE A 98 -9.48 14.33 12.84
N PHE A 99 -8.56 15.27 13.05
CA PHE A 99 -7.75 15.38 14.24
C PHE A 99 -7.96 16.73 14.90
N LEU A 100 -8.31 16.74 16.18
CA LEU A 100 -8.47 17.94 16.98
C LEU A 100 -7.40 18.02 18.06
N THR A 101 -6.88 19.21 18.35
CA THR A 101 -6.11 19.38 19.59
C THR A 101 -6.96 18.96 20.80
N ASP A 102 -6.34 18.28 21.77
CA ASP A 102 -7.00 17.99 23.04
C ASP A 102 -7.33 19.31 23.76
N ASN A 103 -8.47 19.37 24.43
CA ASN A 103 -8.85 20.57 25.18
C ASN A 103 -7.97 20.82 26.41
N ARG A 104 -7.21 19.82 26.85
CA ARG A 104 -6.26 19.89 27.96
C ARG A 104 -4.81 20.11 27.51
N ALA A 105 -4.54 20.05 26.21
CA ALA A 105 -3.20 20.29 25.69
C ALA A 105 -2.80 21.75 25.90
N PRO A 106 -1.55 22.03 26.35
CA PRO A 106 -1.06 23.40 26.42
C PRO A 106 -1.01 23.99 25.01
N TRP A 107 -1.57 25.18 24.84
CA TRP A 107 -1.59 25.87 23.54
C TRP A 107 -1.18 27.34 23.72
N PRO A 108 -0.36 27.92 22.83
CA PRO A 108 0.03 29.32 22.92
C PRO A 108 -1.19 30.23 22.84
N PRO A 109 -1.43 31.12 23.83
CA PRO A 109 -2.62 31.97 23.83
C PRO A 109 -2.75 32.87 22.60
N ASP A 110 -1.63 33.37 22.06
CA ASP A 110 -1.54 34.17 20.84
C ASP A 110 -1.86 33.39 19.56
N GLN A 111 -1.98 32.06 19.67
CA GLN A 111 -2.40 31.16 18.59
C GLN A 111 -3.84 30.66 18.79
N MET A 112 -4.65 31.34 19.60
CA MET A 112 -6.06 31.03 19.81
C MET A 112 -6.94 32.22 19.45
N ASP A 113 -7.93 31.99 18.59
CA ASP A 113 -8.87 33.04 18.16
C ASP A 113 -9.66 33.65 19.33
N SER A 114 -9.87 32.89 20.41
CA SER A 114 -10.49 33.39 21.66
C SER A 114 -9.69 34.46 22.36
N THR A 115 -8.36 34.47 22.16
CA THR A 115 -7.44 35.41 22.80
C THR A 115 -7.08 36.55 21.85
N THR A 116 -6.87 36.27 20.56
CA THR A 116 -6.57 37.31 19.57
C THR A 116 -7.79 38.16 19.20
N GLY A 117 -9.01 37.65 19.46
CA GLY A 117 -10.26 38.30 19.07
C GLY A 117 -10.70 37.98 17.64
N ASP A 118 -9.91 37.20 16.89
CA ASP A 118 -10.20 36.82 15.51
C ASP A 118 -11.47 35.96 15.41
N ASN A 119 -12.10 35.99 14.22
CA ASN A 119 -13.21 35.09 13.86
C ASN A 119 -14.33 35.02 14.91
N ASP A 120 -14.82 36.19 15.31
CA ASP A 120 -15.85 36.41 16.33
C ASP A 120 -15.40 35.98 17.74
N GLY A 121 -14.15 36.26 18.10
CA GLY A 121 -13.56 35.88 19.39
C GLY A 121 -13.49 34.37 19.57
N GLY A 122 -13.15 33.64 18.51
CA GLY A 122 -13.06 32.18 18.50
C GLY A 122 -14.40 31.43 18.47
N LYS A 123 -15.55 32.11 18.41
CA LYS A 123 -16.86 31.44 18.32
C LYS A 123 -16.96 30.51 17.10
N LYS A 124 -16.35 30.89 15.98
CA LYS A 124 -16.39 30.08 14.75
C LYS A 124 -15.59 28.77 14.86
N ILE A 125 -14.37 28.80 15.39
CA ILE A 125 -13.58 27.57 15.59
C ILE A 125 -14.21 26.68 16.65
N VAL A 126 -14.81 27.25 17.71
CA VAL A 126 -15.57 26.47 18.71
C VAL A 126 -16.76 25.75 18.05
N ALA A 127 -17.53 26.45 17.22
CA ALA A 127 -18.65 25.87 16.49
C ALA A 127 -18.20 24.77 15.52
N LEU A 128 -17.12 24.99 14.77
CA LEU A 128 -16.56 24.00 13.85
C LEU A 128 -16.07 22.74 14.59
N ARG A 129 -15.27 22.91 15.65
CA ARG A 129 -14.80 21.80 16.49
C ARG A 129 -15.95 21.00 17.07
N LYS A 130 -17.02 21.66 17.52
CA LYS A 130 -18.24 21.00 17.99
C LYS A 130 -18.89 20.18 16.87
N ALA A 131 -19.11 20.79 15.70
CA ALA A 131 -19.71 20.11 14.56
C ALA A 131 -18.89 18.92 14.05
N LEU A 132 -17.56 18.98 14.15
CA LEU A 132 -16.67 17.86 13.82
C LEU A 132 -16.80 16.72 14.83
N ARG A 133 -16.85 17.02 16.14
CA ARG A 133 -17.04 16.01 17.20
C ARG A 133 -18.39 15.31 17.10
N ASP A 134 -19.47 16.06 16.85
CA ASP A 134 -20.83 15.52 16.79
C ASP A 134 -21.06 14.58 15.59
N LYS A 135 -20.20 14.63 14.56
CA LYS A 135 -20.34 13.85 13.31
C LYS A 135 -19.53 12.54 13.26
N GLY A 136 -18.74 12.23 14.29
CA GLY A 136 -18.10 10.91 14.48
C GLY A 136 -16.72 10.70 13.81
N LEU A 137 -15.89 9.88 14.49
CA LEU A 137 -14.48 9.51 14.22
C LEU A 137 -13.48 10.68 14.20
N VAL A 138 -13.48 11.45 15.29
CA VAL A 138 -12.45 12.45 15.58
C VAL A 138 -11.45 11.88 16.58
N SER A 139 -10.15 11.95 16.26
CA SER A 139 -9.07 11.65 17.20
C SER A 139 -8.50 12.94 17.80
N THR A 140 -8.09 12.93 19.06
CA THR A 140 -7.46 14.11 19.69
C THR A 140 -5.93 14.01 19.64
N PHE A 141 -5.22 15.13 19.71
CA PHE A 141 -3.75 15.14 19.80
C PHE A 141 -3.21 16.26 20.69
N GLU A 142 -2.01 16.04 21.22
CA GLU A 142 -1.37 16.91 22.22
C GLU A 142 0.00 17.39 21.76
N THR A 143 0.72 16.58 20.98
CA THR A 143 2.08 16.88 20.51
C THR A 143 2.21 16.52 19.01
N PRO A 144 3.22 17.07 18.30
CA PRO A 144 3.46 16.75 16.89
C PRO A 144 3.68 15.26 16.63
N ASP A 145 4.45 14.57 17.48
CA ASP A 145 4.69 13.13 17.35
C ASP A 145 3.43 12.30 17.60
N ALA A 146 2.67 12.62 18.66
CA ALA A 146 1.43 11.93 18.96
C ALA A 146 0.42 12.10 17.82
N LEU A 147 0.35 13.29 17.22
CA LEU A 147 -0.47 13.52 16.05
C LEU A 147 -0.02 12.65 14.86
N ALA A 148 1.27 12.67 14.52
CA ALA A 148 1.77 11.93 13.38
C ALA A 148 1.54 10.41 13.51
N THR A 149 1.77 9.85 14.70
CA THR A 149 1.44 8.44 14.99
C THR A 149 -0.07 8.20 14.80
N LYS A 150 -0.93 9.03 15.38
CA LYS A 150 -2.39 8.88 15.28
C LYS A 150 -2.87 8.99 13.83
N VAL A 151 -2.28 9.88 13.03
CA VAL A 151 -2.56 10.03 11.60
C VAL A 151 -2.20 8.76 10.83
N VAL A 152 -0.98 8.26 11.00
CA VAL A 152 -0.51 7.05 10.33
C VAL A 152 -1.36 5.84 10.73
N THR A 153 -1.65 5.67 12.03
CA THR A 153 -2.52 4.58 12.52
C THR A 153 -3.92 4.66 11.94
N ALA A 154 -4.53 5.85 11.90
CA ALA A 154 -5.88 6.03 11.35
C ALA A 154 -5.93 5.76 9.85
N LEU A 155 -4.93 6.23 9.09
CA LEU A 155 -4.83 5.99 7.65
C LEU A 155 -4.73 4.50 7.35
N TYR A 156 -3.88 3.81 8.10
CA TYR A 156 -3.70 2.37 7.97
C TYR A 156 -4.92 1.56 8.41
N SER A 157 -5.62 1.97 9.46
CA SER A 157 -6.85 1.32 9.91
C SER A 157 -7.94 1.51 8.87
N TRP A 158 -8.08 2.72 8.31
CA TRP A 158 -9.01 2.99 7.21
C TRP A 158 -8.67 2.18 5.96
N GLN A 159 -7.39 2.06 5.59
CA GLN A 159 -6.97 1.20 4.48
C GLN A 159 -7.35 -0.26 4.74
N ALA A 160 -7.06 -0.78 5.94
CA ALA A 160 -7.39 -2.16 6.31
C ALA A 160 -8.91 -2.39 6.30
N GLU A 161 -9.70 -1.50 6.88
CA GLU A 161 -11.18 -1.57 6.86
C GLU A 161 -11.75 -1.45 5.45
N SER A 162 -11.20 -0.59 4.60
CA SER A 162 -11.62 -0.42 3.21
C SER A 162 -11.30 -1.67 2.38
N SER A 163 -10.15 -2.29 2.62
CA SER A 163 -9.76 -3.58 2.06
C SER A 163 -10.65 -4.72 2.56
N MET A 164 -10.98 -4.74 3.87
CA MET A 164 -11.89 -5.74 4.44
C MET A 164 -13.34 -5.57 3.97
N ALA A 165 -13.83 -4.34 3.79
CA ALA A 165 -15.17 -4.06 3.28
C ALA A 165 -15.29 -4.44 1.81
N HIS A 166 -14.26 -4.19 1.00
CA HIS A 166 -14.14 -4.77 -0.34
C HIS A 166 -14.09 -6.29 -0.30
N SER A 167 -13.35 -6.86 0.66
CA SER A 167 -13.23 -8.31 0.87
C SER A 167 -14.55 -8.99 1.26
N ALA A 168 -15.34 -8.39 2.15
CA ALA A 168 -16.63 -8.92 2.58
C ALA A 168 -17.69 -8.84 1.47
N ARG A 169 -17.68 -7.77 0.67
CA ARG A 169 -18.53 -7.64 -0.52
C ARG A 169 -18.13 -8.60 -1.63
N ALA A 170 -16.83 -8.81 -1.83
CA ALA A 170 -16.32 -9.82 -2.74
C ALA A 170 -16.68 -11.25 -2.27
N HIS A 171 -16.68 -11.52 -0.96
CA HIS A 171 -17.04 -12.83 -0.39
C HIS A 171 -18.48 -13.25 -0.71
N GLY A 172 -19.45 -12.34 -0.65
CA GLY A 172 -20.85 -12.63 -1.02
C GLY A 172 -21.03 -13.02 -2.49
N ALA A 173 -20.20 -12.50 -3.40
CA ALA A 173 -20.20 -12.89 -4.82
C ALA A 173 -19.42 -14.19 -5.09
N VAL A 174 -18.60 -14.66 -4.14
CA VAL A 174 -17.75 -15.86 -4.26
C VAL A 174 -18.45 -17.11 -3.75
N GLU A 175 -19.32 -17.01 -2.73
CA GLU A 175 -20.18 -18.14 -2.31
C GLU A 175 -21.15 -18.61 -3.40
N GLU A 176 -21.47 -17.77 -4.39
CA GLU A 176 -22.25 -18.18 -5.57
C GLU A 176 -21.39 -18.93 -6.62
N VAL A 177 -20.06 -18.77 -6.60
CA VAL A 177 -19.12 -19.33 -7.59
C VAL A 177 -18.34 -20.54 -7.05
N LEU A 178 -18.07 -20.58 -5.75
CA LEU A 178 -17.41 -21.68 -5.04
C LEU A 178 -18.43 -22.50 -4.25
N SER A 179 -18.15 -23.78 -4.02
CA SER A 179 -19.02 -24.62 -3.19
C SER A 179 -19.01 -24.13 -1.73
N PRO A 180 -20.13 -24.24 -0.98
CA PRO A 180 -20.17 -23.85 0.43
C PRO A 180 -19.00 -24.45 1.23
N GLY A 181 -18.24 -23.60 1.92
CA GLY A 181 -17.07 -24.01 2.71
C GLY A 181 -15.73 -23.99 1.96
N VAL A 182 -15.71 -23.81 0.63
CA VAL A 182 -14.47 -23.70 -0.16
C VAL A 182 -14.00 -22.24 -0.18
N GLN A 183 -12.83 -21.97 0.40
CA GLN A 183 -12.29 -20.61 0.51
C GLN A 183 -11.44 -20.20 -0.70
N ALA A 184 -10.83 -21.16 -1.41
CA ALA A 184 -10.01 -20.91 -2.60
C ALA A 184 -10.04 -22.11 -3.56
N ALA A 185 -9.87 -21.83 -4.87
CA ALA A 185 -9.78 -22.87 -5.89
C ALA A 185 -8.97 -22.41 -7.11
N ALA A 186 -8.41 -23.37 -7.85
CA ALA A 186 -7.83 -23.13 -9.17
C ALA A 186 -8.90 -22.79 -10.22
N ARG A 187 -8.57 -21.95 -11.21
CA ARG A 187 -9.48 -21.73 -12.36
C ARG A 187 -9.49 -22.98 -13.23
N LYS A 188 -10.67 -23.26 -13.81
CA LYS A 188 -10.81 -24.34 -14.80
C LYS A 188 -10.08 -24.05 -16.12
N THR A 189 -10.00 -22.79 -16.52
CA THR A 189 -9.45 -22.36 -17.82
C THR A 189 -7.93 -22.17 -17.80
N ASN A 190 -7.36 -21.91 -16.62
CA ASN A 190 -5.92 -21.81 -16.42
C ASN A 190 -5.66 -22.27 -14.98
N THR A 191 -5.25 -23.53 -14.83
CA THR A 191 -5.11 -24.17 -13.52
C THR A 191 -3.98 -23.58 -12.69
N LEU A 192 -3.07 -22.78 -13.26
CA LEU A 192 -2.08 -22.05 -12.46
C LEU A 192 -2.74 -20.94 -11.62
N LEU A 193 -3.81 -20.32 -12.10
CA LEU A 193 -4.39 -19.13 -11.48
C LEU A 193 -5.52 -19.48 -10.50
N TRP A 194 -5.70 -18.64 -9.49
CA TRP A 194 -6.82 -18.76 -8.54
C TRP A 194 -8.12 -18.16 -9.10
N VAL A 195 -9.27 -18.67 -8.67
CA VAL A 195 -10.56 -18.02 -8.94
C VAL A 195 -10.58 -16.64 -8.27
N PRO A 196 -10.90 -15.54 -8.98
CA PRO A 196 -11.05 -14.22 -8.35
C PRO A 196 -12.02 -14.25 -7.17
N GLY A 197 -11.63 -13.62 -6.08
CA GLY A 197 -12.30 -13.58 -4.79
C GLY A 197 -11.90 -14.72 -3.83
N SER A 198 -11.01 -15.63 -4.25
CA SER A 198 -10.44 -16.65 -3.37
C SER A 198 -9.78 -16.01 -2.13
N ARG A 199 -10.01 -16.64 -0.97
CA ARG A 199 -9.40 -16.33 0.32
C ARG A 199 -8.40 -17.45 0.64
N LEU A 200 -7.14 -17.20 0.36
CA LEU A 200 -6.05 -18.13 0.59
C LEU A 200 -5.71 -18.15 2.08
N ARG A 201 -5.86 -19.31 2.70
CA ARG A 201 -5.44 -19.55 4.09
C ARG A 201 -3.93 -19.61 4.14
N VAL A 202 -3.34 -18.85 5.06
CA VAL A 202 -1.91 -18.73 5.27
C VAL A 202 -1.57 -19.24 6.66
N ARG A 203 -0.86 -20.36 6.72
CA ARG A 203 -0.26 -20.92 7.92
C ARG A 203 1.20 -20.53 8.01
N PHE A 204 1.66 -20.08 9.17
CA PHE A 204 3.07 -19.83 9.43
C PHE A 204 3.67 -20.94 10.30
N ILE A 205 4.84 -21.46 9.92
CA ILE A 205 5.52 -22.59 10.57
C ILE A 205 6.84 -22.08 11.15
N GLY A 206 6.95 -22.02 12.48
CA GLY A 206 8.21 -21.71 13.16
C GLY A 206 8.53 -20.21 13.31
N THR A 207 7.50 -19.35 13.41
CA THR A 207 7.67 -17.91 13.67
C THR A 207 6.71 -17.40 14.75
N ASP A 208 6.98 -16.21 15.30
CA ASP A 208 6.10 -15.59 16.30
C ASP A 208 4.86 -14.92 15.67
N ALA A 209 3.78 -14.82 16.44
CA ALA A 209 2.51 -14.29 15.96
C ALA A 209 2.59 -12.82 15.49
N GLY A 210 3.50 -12.02 16.05
CA GLY A 210 3.69 -10.63 15.65
C GLY A 210 4.30 -10.52 14.27
N PHE A 211 5.35 -11.32 13.99
CA PHE A 211 5.98 -11.35 12.68
C PHE A 211 5.09 -11.99 11.61
N ALA A 212 4.38 -13.07 11.95
CA ALA A 212 3.35 -13.66 11.10
C ALA A 212 2.29 -12.64 10.68
N ALA A 213 1.75 -11.88 11.63
CA ALA A 213 0.76 -10.83 11.34
C ALA A 213 1.32 -9.72 10.45
N ARG A 214 2.59 -9.34 10.62
CA ARG A 214 3.29 -8.36 9.77
C ARG A 214 3.41 -8.88 8.33
N ILE A 215 3.86 -10.11 8.14
CA ILE A 215 3.98 -10.72 6.80
C ILE A 215 2.62 -10.82 6.12
N LEU A 216 1.60 -11.31 6.83
CA LEU A 216 0.26 -11.41 6.29
C LEU A 216 -0.29 -10.05 5.83
N ARG A 217 -0.01 -8.99 6.60
CA ARG A 217 -0.42 -7.62 6.25
C ARG A 217 0.30 -7.09 5.00
N LEU A 218 1.58 -7.40 4.84
CA LEU A 218 2.34 -7.05 3.64
C LEU A 218 1.83 -7.82 2.41
N ALA A 219 1.52 -9.11 2.56
CA ALA A 219 0.90 -9.90 1.49
C ALA A 219 -0.44 -9.30 1.02
N GLN A 220 -1.25 -8.77 1.95
CA GLN A 220 -2.52 -8.10 1.63
C GLN A 220 -2.37 -6.82 0.79
N ILE A 221 -1.17 -6.28 0.58
CA ILE A 221 -0.95 -5.18 -0.38
C ILE A 221 -1.37 -5.62 -1.79
N TRP A 222 -1.16 -6.88 -2.17
CA TRP A 222 -1.66 -7.43 -3.43
C TRP A 222 -3.19 -7.35 -3.53
N SER A 223 -3.89 -7.59 -2.42
CA SER A 223 -5.36 -7.53 -2.36
C SER A 223 -5.91 -6.14 -2.70
N ALA A 224 -5.13 -5.07 -2.63
CA ALA A 224 -5.58 -3.74 -3.09
C ALA A 224 -5.79 -3.66 -4.62
N TYR A 225 -5.20 -4.58 -5.38
CA TYR A 225 -5.23 -4.57 -6.85
C TYR A 225 -5.76 -5.88 -7.43
N ALA A 226 -5.52 -6.99 -6.75
CA ALA A 226 -5.98 -8.32 -7.11
C ALA A 226 -7.20 -8.67 -6.24
N ASN A 227 -8.27 -9.16 -6.87
CA ASN A 227 -9.38 -9.78 -6.15
C ASN A 227 -8.95 -11.17 -5.66
N ILE A 228 -8.05 -11.21 -4.67
CA ILE A 228 -7.55 -12.38 -3.91
C ILE A 228 -7.22 -11.89 -2.52
N PHE A 229 -7.54 -12.67 -1.49
CA PHE A 229 -7.34 -12.31 -0.09
C PHE A 229 -6.46 -13.33 0.62
N PHE A 230 -5.68 -12.87 1.59
CA PHE A 230 -4.88 -13.72 2.46
C PHE A 230 -5.41 -13.67 3.88
N VAL A 231 -5.71 -14.83 4.46
CA VAL A 231 -6.29 -14.97 5.80
C VAL A 231 -5.42 -15.87 6.65
N ALA A 232 -5.21 -15.54 7.93
CA ALA A 232 -4.47 -16.41 8.84
C ALA A 232 -5.23 -17.74 9.04
N SER A 233 -4.49 -18.85 9.13
CA SER A 233 -5.03 -20.16 9.45
C SER A 233 -4.02 -21.00 10.23
N GLU A 234 -4.54 -21.87 11.08
CA GLU A 234 -3.78 -22.90 11.81
C GLU A 234 -4.07 -24.31 11.25
N ASP A 235 -4.66 -24.40 10.06
CA ASP A 235 -4.95 -25.67 9.40
C ASP A 235 -3.68 -26.19 8.72
N ASP A 236 -3.47 -27.50 8.73
CA ASP A 236 -2.30 -28.14 8.09
C ASP A 236 -2.45 -28.25 6.57
N ASP A 237 -3.68 -28.14 6.08
CA ASP A 237 -4.06 -28.12 4.66
C ASP A 237 -4.25 -26.70 4.09
N ALA A 238 -3.91 -25.65 4.85
CA ALA A 238 -3.99 -24.26 4.40
C ALA A 238 -3.27 -24.07 3.05
N GLU A 239 -3.83 -23.29 2.12
CA GLU A 239 -3.31 -23.21 0.75
C GLU A 239 -1.87 -22.68 0.69
N VAL A 240 -1.52 -21.76 1.59
CA VAL A 240 -0.17 -21.21 1.72
C VAL A 240 0.41 -21.59 3.07
N ARG A 241 1.56 -22.26 3.08
CA ARG A 241 2.25 -22.72 4.29
C ARG A 241 3.67 -22.18 4.29
N VAL A 242 3.93 -21.18 5.12
CA VAL A 242 5.15 -20.36 5.12
C VAL A 242 6.11 -20.85 6.19
N ALA A 243 7.27 -21.38 5.77
CA ALA A 243 8.37 -21.75 6.63
C ALA A 243 9.48 -20.67 6.67
N PHE A 244 10.42 -20.83 7.60
CA PHE A 244 11.54 -19.92 7.84
C PHE A 244 12.87 -20.69 7.98
N ASP A 245 13.10 -21.68 7.11
CA ASP A 245 14.38 -22.41 7.06
C ASP A 245 15.48 -21.49 6.51
N LYS A 246 16.43 -21.13 7.38
CA LYS A 246 17.55 -20.25 7.06
C LYS A 246 18.52 -20.82 6.02
N ASN A 247 18.52 -22.13 5.82
CA ASN A 247 19.37 -22.78 4.83
C ASN A 247 18.64 -23.01 3.49
N GLY A 248 17.34 -22.73 3.43
CA GLY A 248 16.48 -23.03 2.29
C GLY A 248 16.29 -21.89 1.29
N GLY A 249 16.85 -20.71 1.53
CA GLY A 249 16.59 -19.51 0.71
C GLY A 249 15.15 -18.98 0.83
N SER A 250 14.72 -18.08 -0.04
CA SER A 250 13.30 -17.70 -0.15
C SER A 250 12.76 -18.16 -1.48
N TRP A 251 11.56 -18.73 -1.45
CA TRP A 251 10.89 -19.32 -2.61
C TRP A 251 9.41 -19.54 -2.29
N SER A 252 8.61 -19.69 -3.34
CA SER A 252 7.22 -20.11 -3.25
C SER A 252 6.86 -21.02 -4.43
N TYR A 253 5.95 -21.96 -4.21
CA TYR A 253 5.22 -22.56 -5.32
C TYR A 253 4.39 -21.48 -6.03
N GLU A 254 4.19 -21.67 -7.33
CA GLU A 254 3.49 -20.71 -8.16
C GLU A 254 1.98 -20.99 -8.21
N GLY A 255 1.16 -19.99 -7.93
CA GLY A 255 -0.28 -20.07 -8.16
C GLY A 255 -0.94 -21.19 -7.37
N SER A 256 -1.90 -21.87 -8.01
CA SER A 256 -2.62 -22.99 -7.39
C SER A 256 -1.80 -24.28 -7.28
N ASN A 257 -0.55 -24.31 -7.77
CA ASN A 257 0.33 -25.46 -7.55
C ASN A 257 0.58 -25.73 -6.06
N CYS A 258 0.39 -24.72 -5.20
CA CYS A 258 0.37 -24.89 -3.74
C CYS A 258 -0.62 -25.97 -3.26
N LEU A 259 -1.73 -26.18 -3.99
CA LEU A 259 -2.74 -27.22 -3.69
C LEU A 259 -2.22 -28.64 -3.94
N SER A 260 -1.14 -28.80 -4.70
CA SER A 260 -0.56 -30.12 -5.01
C SER A 260 0.50 -30.56 -3.98
N VAL A 261 0.89 -29.67 -3.07
CA VAL A 261 1.87 -29.93 -2.04
C VAL A 261 1.19 -30.63 -0.86
N ALA A 262 1.82 -31.69 -0.32
CA ALA A 262 1.29 -32.46 0.79
C ALA A 262 0.97 -31.59 2.02
N HIS A 263 -0.02 -32.02 2.81
CA HIS A 263 -0.43 -31.32 4.03
C HIS A 263 0.75 -31.23 5.02
N GLY A 264 0.84 -30.11 5.74
CA GLY A 264 1.92 -29.83 6.67
C GLY A 264 3.26 -29.44 6.02
N GLU A 265 3.50 -29.79 4.76
CA GLU A 265 4.73 -29.42 4.04
C GLU A 265 4.69 -27.95 3.56
N PRO A 266 5.78 -27.17 3.68
CA PRO A 266 5.80 -25.78 3.26
C PRO A 266 5.49 -25.61 1.76
N THR A 267 4.67 -24.62 1.43
CA THR A 267 4.48 -24.16 0.03
C THR A 267 5.28 -22.89 -0.27
N MET A 268 5.92 -22.32 0.75
CA MET A 268 6.76 -21.14 0.68
C MET A 268 7.78 -21.19 1.80
N ASN A 269 8.98 -20.67 1.55
CA ASN A 269 9.98 -20.42 2.57
C ASN A 269 10.45 -18.96 2.50
N LEU A 270 10.68 -18.34 3.66
CA LEU A 270 11.21 -16.99 3.79
C LEU A 270 12.53 -17.05 4.59
N GLY A 271 13.57 -17.61 3.97
CA GLY A 271 14.74 -18.11 4.70
C GLY A 271 15.60 -17.06 5.40
N TRP A 272 15.67 -15.84 4.88
CA TRP A 272 16.47 -14.77 5.50
C TRP A 272 15.65 -13.71 6.21
N LEU A 273 14.32 -13.83 6.24
CA LEU A 273 13.47 -12.83 6.87
C LEU A 273 13.46 -12.99 8.39
N GLU A 274 13.78 -11.90 9.09
CA GLU A 274 13.75 -11.82 10.56
C GLU A 274 12.95 -10.60 11.02
N PRO A 275 12.31 -10.64 12.21
CA PRO A 275 11.49 -9.53 12.72
C PRO A 275 12.23 -8.19 12.80
N ALA A 276 13.53 -8.23 13.05
CA ALA A 276 14.40 -7.07 13.22
C ALA A 276 14.79 -6.39 11.90
N LEU A 277 14.52 -7.00 10.73
CA LEU A 277 14.87 -6.41 9.44
C LEU A 277 14.07 -5.13 9.15
N PRO A 278 14.69 -4.16 8.44
CA PRO A 278 13.99 -2.98 7.93
C PRO A 278 12.70 -3.34 7.21
N ILE A 279 11.68 -2.48 7.33
CA ILE A 279 10.37 -2.77 6.74
C ILE A 279 10.41 -2.93 5.23
N ASP A 280 11.19 -2.12 4.53
CA ASP A 280 11.32 -2.17 3.07
C ASP A 280 11.95 -3.50 2.60
N ASP A 281 12.89 -4.07 3.37
CA ASP A 281 13.52 -5.35 3.04
C ASP A 281 12.55 -6.52 3.24
N VAL A 282 11.76 -6.47 4.32
CA VAL A 282 10.71 -7.47 4.58
C VAL A 282 9.59 -7.34 3.53
N GLU A 283 9.14 -6.12 3.23
CA GLU A 283 8.10 -5.84 2.24
C GLU A 283 8.50 -6.35 0.86
N SER A 284 9.71 -6.05 0.40
CA SER A 284 10.19 -6.47 -0.91
C SER A 284 10.09 -7.98 -1.11
N VAL A 285 10.63 -8.76 -0.17
CA VAL A 285 10.65 -10.21 -0.24
C VAL A 285 9.25 -10.79 -0.11
N VAL A 286 8.44 -10.29 0.84
CA VAL A 286 7.06 -10.77 1.01
C VAL A 286 6.23 -10.51 -0.25
N LEU A 287 6.32 -9.31 -0.83
CA LEU A 287 5.57 -9.00 -2.06
C LEU A 287 6.01 -9.88 -3.23
N HIS A 288 7.32 -10.15 -3.37
CA HIS A 288 7.87 -11.02 -4.39
C HIS A 288 7.33 -12.46 -4.26
N GLU A 289 7.50 -13.07 -3.08
CA GLU A 289 7.09 -14.47 -2.87
C GLU A 289 5.58 -14.65 -2.93
N PHE A 290 4.80 -13.69 -2.41
CA PHE A 290 3.34 -13.73 -2.59
C PHE A 290 2.91 -13.39 -4.03
N GLY A 291 3.76 -12.75 -4.83
CA GLY A 291 3.55 -12.62 -6.28
C GLY A 291 3.59 -13.98 -6.97
N HIS A 292 4.52 -14.86 -6.58
CA HIS A 292 4.53 -16.25 -7.02
C HIS A 292 3.27 -17.00 -6.59
N VAL A 293 2.81 -16.83 -5.34
CA VAL A 293 1.52 -17.40 -4.91
C VAL A 293 0.37 -16.97 -5.81
N LEU A 294 0.41 -15.76 -6.39
CA LEU A 294 -0.61 -15.29 -7.33
C LEU A 294 -0.41 -15.77 -8.77
N GLY A 295 0.62 -16.58 -9.03
CA GLY A 295 0.96 -17.16 -10.33
C GLY A 295 1.92 -16.31 -11.17
N LEU A 296 2.48 -15.24 -10.63
CA LEU A 296 3.47 -14.43 -11.34
C LEU A 296 4.82 -15.18 -11.42
N ALA A 297 5.48 -15.06 -12.58
CA ALA A 297 6.84 -15.55 -12.78
C ALA A 297 7.83 -14.38 -12.66
N HIS A 298 9.12 -14.70 -12.56
CA HIS A 298 10.15 -13.68 -12.57
C HIS A 298 10.15 -12.86 -13.85
N GLU A 299 10.41 -11.56 -13.69
CA GLU A 299 10.33 -10.60 -14.79
C GLU A 299 11.45 -10.77 -15.81
N HIS A 300 12.63 -11.22 -15.38
CA HIS A 300 13.74 -11.48 -16.29
C HIS A 300 13.50 -12.68 -17.22
N ASN A 301 12.51 -13.54 -16.92
CA ASN A 301 12.06 -14.63 -17.77
C ASN A 301 10.88 -14.23 -18.67
N ASN A 302 10.45 -12.96 -18.67
CA ASN A 302 9.37 -12.49 -19.54
C ASN A 302 9.77 -12.59 -21.03
N PRO A 303 9.00 -13.31 -21.89
CA PRO A 303 9.32 -13.46 -23.30
C PRO A 303 9.24 -12.15 -24.10
N SER A 304 8.66 -11.10 -23.52
CA SER A 304 8.68 -9.73 -24.08
C SER A 304 9.93 -8.94 -23.68
N GLY A 305 10.75 -9.47 -22.77
CA GLY A 305 11.97 -8.84 -22.27
C GLY A 305 13.17 -9.14 -23.16
N ASP A 306 13.51 -8.20 -24.05
CA ASP A 306 14.65 -8.33 -24.96
C ASP A 306 15.96 -7.92 -24.25
N ILE A 307 16.30 -8.64 -23.18
CA ILE A 307 17.39 -8.29 -22.26
C ILE A 307 18.75 -8.62 -22.90
N PRO A 308 19.65 -7.64 -23.07
CA PRO A 308 20.95 -7.83 -23.70
C PRO A 308 21.97 -8.41 -22.70
N TRP A 309 21.77 -9.67 -22.32
CA TRP A 309 22.66 -10.39 -21.41
C TRP A 309 24.09 -10.50 -21.95
N ASP A 310 25.06 -10.03 -21.17
CA ASP A 310 26.47 -10.38 -21.36
C ASP A 310 26.73 -11.75 -20.74
N ARG A 311 26.69 -12.79 -21.58
CA ARG A 311 26.81 -14.19 -21.13
C ARG A 311 28.12 -14.48 -20.39
N LYS A 312 29.18 -13.72 -20.67
CA LYS A 312 30.48 -13.91 -20.01
C LYS A 312 30.42 -13.37 -18.58
N GLU A 313 29.91 -12.16 -18.41
CA GLU A 313 29.76 -11.56 -17.07
C GLU A 313 28.70 -12.29 -16.24
N VAL A 314 27.60 -12.75 -16.85
CA VAL A 314 26.61 -13.62 -16.17
C VAL A 314 27.28 -14.87 -15.61
N THR A 315 28.04 -15.60 -16.44
CA THR A 315 28.68 -16.85 -16.02
C THR A 315 29.65 -16.60 -14.87
N LYS A 316 30.38 -15.48 -14.90
CA LYS A 316 31.28 -15.07 -13.82
C LYS A 316 30.53 -14.74 -12.53
N LEU A 317 29.39 -14.05 -12.62
CA LEU A 317 28.59 -13.65 -11.46
C LEU A 317 27.89 -14.86 -10.82
N LEU A 318 27.11 -15.61 -11.59
CA LEU A 318 26.26 -16.70 -11.06
C LEU A 318 27.04 -18.01 -10.85
N GLY A 319 28.17 -18.20 -11.54
CA GLY A 319 29.08 -19.32 -11.30
C GLY A 319 29.96 -19.13 -10.05
N GLY A 320 30.01 -17.92 -9.49
CA GLY A 320 30.67 -17.64 -8.22
C GLY A 320 29.75 -17.84 -7.01
N PRO A 321 30.30 -17.84 -5.78
CA PRO A 321 29.50 -17.84 -4.56
C PRO A 321 28.59 -16.58 -4.48
N PRO A 322 27.40 -16.68 -3.86
CA PRO A 322 26.89 -17.86 -3.15
C PRO A 322 26.21 -18.90 -4.06
N ASN A 323 25.85 -18.56 -5.30
CA ASN A 323 25.06 -19.41 -6.20
C ASN A 323 25.83 -20.66 -6.67
N ASN A 324 27.07 -20.49 -7.13
CA ASN A 324 27.90 -21.56 -7.70
C ASN A 324 27.19 -22.37 -8.80
N TRP A 325 26.38 -21.71 -9.64
CA TRP A 325 25.58 -22.36 -10.68
C TRP A 325 26.44 -22.78 -11.87
N ASP A 326 26.18 -23.97 -12.40
CA ASP A 326 26.75 -24.39 -13.67
C ASP A 326 26.03 -23.73 -14.86
N ARG A 327 26.59 -23.91 -16.06
CA ARG A 327 26.05 -23.31 -17.28
C ARG A 327 24.61 -23.78 -17.58
N GLN A 328 24.31 -25.05 -17.33
CA GLN A 328 22.98 -25.61 -17.58
C GLN A 328 21.94 -24.96 -16.66
N THR A 329 22.29 -24.78 -15.39
CA THR A 329 21.47 -24.11 -14.38
C THR A 329 21.24 -22.65 -14.75
N ILE A 330 22.27 -21.93 -15.20
CA ILE A 330 22.13 -20.55 -15.68
C ILE A 330 21.20 -20.51 -16.91
N ASP A 331 21.42 -21.39 -17.89
CA ASP A 331 20.58 -21.44 -19.09
C ASP A 331 19.12 -21.74 -18.73
N GLN A 332 18.88 -22.62 -17.76
CA GLN A 332 17.54 -22.99 -17.30
C GLN A 332 16.84 -21.90 -16.48
N TYR A 333 17.50 -21.26 -15.52
CA TYR A 333 16.83 -20.34 -14.59
C TYR A 333 16.90 -18.86 -15.00
N LEU A 334 17.95 -18.47 -15.74
CA LEU A 334 18.12 -17.08 -16.18
C LEU A 334 17.61 -16.84 -17.60
N TYR A 335 18.00 -17.68 -18.56
CA TYR A 335 17.73 -17.39 -19.98
C TYR A 335 16.47 -18.03 -20.52
N SER A 336 15.92 -19.04 -19.85
CA SER A 336 14.63 -19.58 -20.24
C SER A 336 13.55 -18.51 -20.08
N THR A 337 12.52 -18.58 -20.90
CA THR A 337 11.34 -17.71 -20.77
C THR A 337 10.15 -18.58 -20.45
N TRP A 338 9.19 -18.04 -19.72
CA TRP A 338 7.93 -18.73 -19.53
C TRP A 338 7.10 -18.74 -20.82
N GLU A 339 6.24 -19.76 -20.97
CA GLU A 339 5.42 -19.95 -22.16
C GLU A 339 4.52 -18.75 -22.45
N LYS A 340 4.38 -18.35 -23.72
CA LYS A 340 3.64 -17.13 -24.10
C LYS A 340 2.17 -17.15 -23.68
N ASP A 341 1.57 -18.32 -23.55
CA ASP A 341 0.18 -18.53 -23.13
C ASP A 341 0.02 -18.74 -21.62
N ARG A 342 1.09 -18.56 -20.83
CA ARG A 342 1.03 -18.62 -19.35
C ARG A 342 -0.09 -17.77 -18.77
N PHE A 343 -0.33 -16.59 -19.36
CA PHE A 343 -1.38 -15.68 -18.95
C PHE A 343 -2.46 -15.54 -20.02
N PRO A 344 -3.71 -15.20 -19.66
CA PRO A 344 -4.79 -15.01 -20.63
C PRO A 344 -4.60 -13.85 -21.61
N PHE A 345 -3.58 -13.02 -21.40
CA PHE A 345 -3.24 -11.85 -22.21
C PHE A 345 -1.75 -11.53 -22.04
N ASP A 346 -1.18 -10.80 -23.01
CA ASP A 346 0.23 -10.43 -23.01
C ASP A 346 0.63 -9.63 -21.76
N LYS A 347 1.79 -9.97 -21.20
CA LYS A 347 2.44 -9.21 -20.13
C LYS A 347 3.63 -8.43 -20.69
N PRO A 348 3.53 -7.08 -20.81
CA PRO A 348 4.69 -6.26 -21.14
C PRO A 348 5.82 -6.46 -20.13
N PHE A 349 7.07 -6.36 -20.60
CA PHE A 349 8.24 -6.36 -19.73
C PHE A 349 8.29 -5.09 -18.88
N ASP A 350 8.41 -5.26 -17.57
CA ASP A 350 8.47 -4.16 -16.61
C ASP A 350 9.73 -4.25 -15.72
N PRO A 351 10.81 -3.51 -16.03
CA PRO A 351 12.05 -3.55 -15.25
C PRO A 351 11.90 -3.10 -13.78
N LEU A 352 10.80 -2.41 -13.44
CA LEU A 352 10.50 -1.94 -12.09
C LEU A 352 9.60 -2.91 -11.32
N SER A 353 9.19 -4.02 -11.94
CA SER A 353 8.34 -5.03 -11.32
C SER A 353 8.98 -5.57 -10.04
N ILE A 354 8.14 -5.81 -9.02
CA ILE A 354 8.56 -6.52 -7.81
C ILE A 354 9.03 -7.94 -8.11
N MET A 355 8.57 -8.54 -9.22
CA MET A 355 8.98 -9.88 -9.66
C MET A 355 10.34 -9.89 -10.36
N SER A 356 11.00 -8.74 -10.48
CA SER A 356 12.34 -8.66 -11.02
C SER A 356 13.39 -8.93 -9.95
N TYR A 357 14.37 -9.75 -10.28
CA TYR A 357 15.63 -9.74 -9.56
C TYR A 357 16.45 -8.50 -9.89
N TYR A 358 17.33 -8.15 -8.96
CA TYR A 358 18.39 -7.20 -9.23
C TYR A 358 19.50 -7.89 -10.04
N PHE A 359 19.84 -7.32 -11.18
CA PHE A 359 21.04 -7.68 -11.93
C PHE A 359 21.91 -6.44 -12.13
N PRO A 360 23.22 -6.53 -11.83
CA PRO A 360 24.13 -5.41 -12.02
C PRO A 360 24.31 -5.11 -13.52
N LYS A 361 24.56 -3.84 -13.87
CA LYS A 361 24.63 -3.40 -15.28
C LYS A 361 25.67 -4.16 -16.11
N GLU A 362 26.70 -4.69 -15.46
CA GLU A 362 27.79 -5.45 -16.05
C GLU A 362 27.28 -6.71 -16.76
N VAL A 363 26.22 -7.34 -16.23
CA VAL A 363 25.64 -8.54 -16.85
C VAL A 363 24.62 -8.21 -17.95
N THR A 364 24.28 -6.94 -18.14
CA THR A 364 23.32 -6.45 -19.14
C THR A 364 24.00 -5.51 -20.15
N SER A 365 25.23 -5.85 -20.57
CA SER A 365 26.02 -5.09 -21.54
C SER A 365 26.24 -3.62 -21.16
N GLY A 366 26.37 -3.33 -19.86
CA GLY A 366 26.55 -1.99 -19.32
C GLY A 366 25.26 -1.18 -19.12
N LYS A 367 24.08 -1.73 -19.45
CA LYS A 367 22.79 -1.01 -19.34
C LYS A 367 22.12 -1.26 -17.98
N PRO A 368 21.75 -0.24 -17.20
CA PRO A 368 21.08 -0.41 -15.91
C PRO A 368 19.59 -0.73 -16.11
N ILE A 369 19.29 -1.96 -16.52
CA ILE A 369 17.91 -2.38 -16.83
C ILE A 369 17.12 -2.61 -15.54
N PHE A 370 17.72 -3.27 -14.56
CA PHE A 370 17.03 -3.70 -13.35
C PHE A 370 17.34 -2.77 -12.17
N GLY A 371 16.29 -2.38 -11.45
CA GLY A 371 16.38 -1.58 -10.24
C GLY A 371 16.39 -2.43 -8.96
N THR A 372 16.63 -1.77 -7.83
CA THR A 372 16.28 -2.33 -6.51
C THR A 372 14.81 -2.04 -6.27
N ASN A 373 13.94 -2.99 -6.64
CA ASN A 373 12.50 -2.84 -6.55
C ASN A 373 12.04 -3.34 -5.18
N THR A 374 11.47 -2.47 -4.35
CA THR A 374 11.01 -2.82 -3.00
C THR A 374 9.51 -2.74 -2.80
N THR A 375 8.79 -2.27 -3.83
CA THR A 375 7.33 -2.11 -3.80
C THR A 375 6.74 -2.46 -5.17
N LEU A 376 5.43 -2.71 -5.23
CA LEU A 376 4.73 -2.97 -6.49
C LEU A 376 4.85 -1.77 -7.45
N SER A 377 5.28 -2.05 -8.69
CA SER A 377 5.31 -1.06 -9.77
C SER A 377 3.90 -0.67 -10.23
N SER A 378 3.77 0.28 -11.16
CA SER A 378 2.50 0.52 -11.86
C SER A 378 2.10 -0.66 -12.75
N GLY A 379 3.08 -1.33 -13.40
CA GLY A 379 2.85 -2.49 -14.25
C GLY A 379 2.35 -3.70 -13.48
N ASP A 380 2.90 -3.96 -12.29
CA ASP A 380 2.45 -5.01 -11.38
C ASP A 380 0.97 -4.83 -11.02
N LYS A 381 0.61 -3.60 -10.61
CA LYS A 381 -0.75 -3.24 -10.18
C LYS A 381 -1.75 -3.37 -11.32
N GLU A 382 -1.42 -2.84 -12.49
CA GLU A 382 -2.28 -2.93 -13.66
C GLU A 382 -2.47 -4.40 -14.08
N PHE A 383 -1.36 -5.13 -14.22
CA PHE A 383 -1.39 -6.52 -14.68
C PHE A 383 -2.19 -7.41 -13.74
N ILE A 384 -1.94 -7.33 -12.44
CA ILE A 384 -2.63 -8.17 -11.46
C ILE A 384 -4.12 -7.81 -11.35
N SER A 385 -4.49 -6.54 -11.55
CA SER A 385 -5.90 -6.12 -11.54
C SER A 385 -6.70 -6.68 -12.71
N ARG A 386 -6.05 -6.86 -13.87
CA ARG A 386 -6.64 -7.54 -15.01
C ARG A 386 -6.65 -9.05 -14.80
N LEU A 387 -5.64 -9.59 -14.13
CA LEU A 387 -5.52 -11.03 -13.88
C LEU A 387 -6.59 -11.48 -12.90
N TYR A 388 -6.83 -10.72 -11.83
CA TYR A 388 -7.82 -10.97 -10.78
C TYR A 388 -8.76 -9.76 -10.63
N PRO A 389 -9.72 -9.57 -11.55
CA PRO A 389 -10.58 -8.40 -11.55
C PRO A 389 -11.52 -8.39 -10.35
N TYR A 390 -11.69 -7.21 -9.78
CA TYR A 390 -12.85 -6.88 -8.98
C TYR A 390 -14.06 -6.72 -9.91
N VAL A 391 -15.21 -7.28 -9.55
CA VAL A 391 -16.43 -7.14 -10.36
C VAL A 391 -16.79 -5.66 -10.45
N ALA A 392 -16.87 -5.12 -11.67
CA ALA A 392 -17.26 -3.74 -11.89
C ALA A 392 -18.77 -3.59 -11.63
N GLY A 393 -19.14 -2.75 -10.66
CA GLY A 393 -20.51 -2.25 -10.51
C GLY A 393 -21.41 -3.01 -9.53
N PHE A 394 -21.12 -2.85 -8.23
CA PHE A 394 -22.15 -2.91 -7.18
C PHE A 394 -22.01 -1.73 -6.22
#